data_AF-A0A5H2YCP8-F1
#
_entry.id   AF-A0A5H2YCP8-F1
#
_cell.length_a   1.000
_cell.length_b   1.000
_cell.length_c   1.000
_cell.angle_alpha   90.00
_cell.angle_beta   90.00
_cell.angle_gamma   90.00
#
_symmetry.space_group_name_H-M   'P 1'
#
loop_
_entity.id
_entity.type
_entity.pdbx_description
1 polymer ?
#
loop_
_entity_poly.entity_id
_entity_poly.type
_entity_poly.pdbx_seq_one_letter_code
_entity_poly.pdbx_strand_id
1 'polypeptide(L)'
;MILTAAQAREISGPSAEDYLATIEQHIRKAAEDKKREVLIRDEPFAHWLYGSNELAAEPRKAIDALKAAGYAVDLFYQESQFVDMALRVKW
;
A
#
# COMPACT_ATOMS: atom_id res chain seq x y z
N MET A 1 -34.24 1.13 8.25
CA MET A 1 -33.51 1.91 7.24
C MET A 1 -32.45 0.98 6.66
N ILE A 2 -32.40 0.80 5.33
CA ILE A 2 -31.45 -0.11 4.68
C ILE A 2 -30.20 0.69 4.30
N LEU A 3 -29.01 0.18 4.64
CA LEU A 3 -27.73 0.76 4.21
C LEU A 3 -27.56 0.59 2.70
N THR A 4 -27.14 1.65 2.02
CA THR A 4 -26.74 1.54 0.60
C THR A 4 -25.40 0.81 0.49
N ALA A 5 -25.12 0.23 -0.68
CA ALA A 5 -23.83 -0.44 -0.92
C ALA A 5 -22.62 0.50 -0.73
N ALA A 6 -22.78 1.80 -1.04
CA ALA A 6 -21.73 2.81 -0.82
C ALA A 6 -21.46 3.02 0.68
N GLN A 7 -22.51 3.19 1.47
CA GLN A 7 -22.38 3.33 2.93
C GLN A 7 -21.80 2.07 3.58
N ALA A 8 -22.18 0.88 3.11
CA ALA A 8 -21.61 -0.37 3.61
C ALA A 8 -20.11 -0.49 3.31
N ARG A 9 -19.64 0.00 2.15
CA ARG A 9 -18.22 0.05 1.80
C ARG A 9 -17.45 1.04 2.66
N GLU A 10 -17.99 2.24 2.88
CA GLU A 10 -17.37 3.23 3.78
C GLU A 10 -17.16 2.65 5.19
N ILE A 11 -18.14 1.90 5.70
CA ILE A 11 -18.04 1.25 7.01
C ILE A 11 -17.04 0.10 7.00
N SER A 12 -16.99 -0.69 5.92
CA SER A 12 -16.13 -1.89 5.83
C SER A 12 -14.66 -1.56 5.56
N GLY A 13 -14.38 -0.33 5.12
CA GLY A 13 -13.05 0.10 4.71
C GLY A 13 -12.65 -0.42 3.32
N PRO A 14 -11.44 -0.04 2.84
CA PRO A 14 -10.98 -0.41 1.51
C PRO A 14 -10.65 -1.90 1.40
N SER A 15 -10.97 -2.48 0.23
CA SER A 15 -10.58 -3.84 -0.13
C SER A 15 -9.13 -3.91 -0.63
N ALA A 16 -8.59 -5.13 -0.75
CA ALA A 16 -7.29 -5.35 -1.38
C ALA A 16 -7.21 -4.76 -2.81
N GLU A 17 -8.30 -4.81 -3.58
CA GLU A 17 -8.37 -4.26 -4.94
C GLU A 17 -8.30 -2.73 -4.93
N ASP A 18 -8.97 -2.07 -3.99
CA ASP A 18 -8.91 -0.60 -3.85
C ASP A 18 -7.49 -0.12 -3.50
N TYR A 19 -6.81 -0.86 -2.61
CA TYR A 19 -5.42 -0.58 -2.30
C TYR A 19 -4.48 -0.81 -3.49
N LEU A 20 -4.65 -1.93 -4.21
CA LEU A 20 -3.86 -2.23 -5.39
C LEU A 20 -4.03 -1.17 -6.48
N ALA A 21 -5.26 -0.70 -6.72
CA ALA A 21 -5.52 0.37 -7.68
C ALA A 21 -4.78 1.66 -7.31
N THR A 22 -4.74 1.99 -6.01
CA THR A 22 -3.98 3.15 -5.53
C THR A 22 -2.47 2.94 -5.74
N ILE A 23 -1.93 1.80 -5.32
CA ILE A 23 -0.50 1.48 -5.47
C ILE A 23 -0.09 1.46 -6.96
N GLU A 24 -0.93 0.93 -7.85
CA GLU A 24 -0.67 0.91 -9.29
C GLU A 24 -0.52 2.33 -9.86
N GLN A 25 -1.31 3.29 -9.40
CA GLN A 25 -1.16 4.69 -9.82
C GLN A 25 0.22 5.26 -9.44
N HIS A 26 0.70 4.95 -8.23
CA HIS A 26 2.05 5.34 -7.79
C HIS A 26 3.14 4.67 -8.63
N ILE A 27 3.00 3.36 -8.89
CA ILE A 27 3.94 2.59 -9.73
C ILE A 27 3.97 3.17 -11.16
N ARG A 28 2.80 3.39 -11.77
CA ARG A 28 2.66 3.93 -13.14
C ARG A 28 3.36 5.27 -13.26
N LYS A 29 3.07 6.21 -12.35
CA LYS A 29 3.70 7.53 -12.34
C LYS A 29 5.23 7.44 -12.20
N ALA A 30 5.72 6.59 -11.30
CA ALA A 30 7.15 6.39 -11.12
C ALA A 30 7.81 5.72 -12.35
N ALA A 31 7.12 4.78 -13.00
CA ALA A 31 7.61 4.16 -14.23
C ALA A 31 7.65 5.14 -15.41
N GLU A 32 6.65 6.02 -15.54
CA GLU A 32 6.61 7.13 -16.51
C GLU A 32 7.78 8.10 -16.30
N ASP A 33 8.16 8.35 -15.03
CA ASP A 33 9.36 9.10 -14.64
C ASP A 33 10.69 8.32 -14.86
N LYS A 34 10.65 7.14 -15.48
CA LYS A 34 11.79 6.23 -15.70
C LYS A 34 12.45 5.72 -14.41
N LYS A 35 11.74 5.71 -13.29
CA LYS A 35 12.21 5.12 -12.03
C LYS A 35 12.02 3.60 -12.05
N ARG A 36 12.63 2.94 -11.07
CA ARG A 36 12.55 1.47 -10.82
C ARG A 36 12.04 1.13 -9.42
N GLU A 37 11.67 2.15 -8.66
CA GLU A 37 11.05 2.01 -7.37
C GLU A 37 10.12 3.19 -7.09
N VAL A 38 9.18 2.98 -6.19
CA VAL A 38 8.35 4.02 -5.59
C VAL A 38 8.32 3.85 -4.07
N LEU A 39 8.33 4.99 -3.38
CA LEU A 39 8.16 5.09 -1.93
C LEU A 39 6.81 5.73 -1.65
N ILE A 40 5.86 4.94 -1.16
CA ILE A 40 4.51 5.41 -0.84
C ILE A 40 4.47 5.77 0.65
N ARG A 41 4.50 7.07 0.93
CA ARG A 41 4.47 7.66 2.28
C ARG A 41 3.07 7.99 2.77
N ASP A 42 2.07 7.82 1.91
CA ASP A 42 0.68 8.10 2.24
C ASP A 42 0.12 7.04 3.20
N GLU A 43 -0.75 7.48 4.11
CA GLU A 43 -1.51 6.58 4.98
C GLU A 43 -2.57 5.81 4.16
N PRO A 44 -2.83 4.52 4.45
CA PRO A 44 -2.23 3.70 5.52
C PRO A 44 -0.92 2.98 5.11
N PHE A 45 -0.46 3.16 3.86
CA PHE A 45 0.60 2.33 3.27
C PHE A 45 1.93 2.45 4.00
N ALA A 46 2.29 3.65 4.46
CA ALA A 46 3.56 3.92 5.14
C ALA A 46 3.85 2.98 6.33
N HIS A 47 2.81 2.53 7.02
CA HIS A 47 2.93 1.71 8.23
C HIS A 47 2.68 0.20 8.02
N TRP A 48 2.30 -0.25 6.82
CA TRP A 48 1.87 -1.63 6.59
C TRP A 48 2.89 -2.71 6.96
N LEU A 49 4.18 -2.39 6.81
CA LEU A 49 5.26 -3.32 7.12
C LEU A 49 6.03 -2.93 8.39
N TYR A 50 5.58 -1.89 9.07
CA TYR A 50 6.10 -1.50 10.38
C TYR A 50 5.49 -2.39 11.46
N GLY A 51 6.32 -3.04 12.28
CA GLY A 51 5.86 -3.88 13.39
C GLY A 51 5.27 -5.25 13.02
N SER A 52 5.14 -5.60 11.73
CA SER A 52 4.83 -6.88 11.05
C SER A 52 3.78 -7.87 11.60
N ASN A 53 3.30 -7.75 12.84
CA ASN A 53 2.42 -8.72 13.50
C ASN A 53 0.93 -8.35 13.45
N GLU A 54 0.56 -7.16 12.96
CA GLU A 54 -0.83 -6.65 13.04
C GLU A 54 -1.40 -6.15 11.70
N LEU A 55 -0.82 -6.55 10.57
CA LEU A 55 -1.36 -6.15 9.28
C LEU A 55 -2.73 -6.81 9.04
N ALA A 56 -3.77 -5.98 8.82
CA ALA A 56 -5.10 -6.46 8.50
C ALA A 56 -5.13 -7.32 7.22
N ALA A 57 -6.19 -8.13 7.07
CA ALA A 57 -6.29 -9.12 6.00
C ALA A 57 -6.25 -8.51 4.59
N GLU A 58 -6.94 -7.39 4.36
CA GLU A 58 -6.99 -6.74 3.03
C GLU A 58 -5.65 -6.13 2.60
N PRO A 59 -4.93 -5.34 3.44
CA PRO A 59 -3.56 -4.94 3.17
C PRO A 59 -2.60 -6.11 2.92
N ARG A 60 -2.72 -7.20 3.68
CA ARG A 60 -1.90 -8.41 3.48
C ARG A 60 -2.12 -8.99 2.08
N LYS A 61 -3.38 -9.16 1.67
CA LYS A 61 -3.74 -9.63 0.32
C LYS A 61 -3.16 -8.73 -0.77
N ALA A 62 -3.21 -7.41 -0.61
CA ALA A 62 -2.63 -6.47 -1.57
C ALA A 62 -1.11 -6.65 -1.70
N ILE A 63 -0.39 -6.76 -0.58
CA ILE A 63 1.07 -7.01 -0.58
C ILE A 63 1.39 -8.35 -1.24
N ASP A 64 0.65 -9.40 -0.93
CA ASP A 64 0.87 -10.73 -1.49
C ASP A 64 0.60 -10.76 -3.00
N ALA A 65 -0.42 -10.04 -3.47
CA ALA A 65 -0.70 -9.86 -4.90
C ALA A 65 0.43 -9.13 -5.62
N LEU A 66 1.00 -8.06 -5.04
CA LEU A 66 2.16 -7.37 -5.61
C LEU A 66 3.38 -8.29 -5.72
N LYS A 67 3.66 -9.06 -4.65
CA LYS A 67 4.77 -10.02 -4.66
C LYS A 67 4.56 -11.12 -5.70
N ALA A 68 3.34 -11.63 -5.82
CA ALA A 68 2.98 -12.63 -6.84
C ALA A 68 3.13 -12.09 -8.27
N ALA A 69 2.91 -10.79 -8.47
CA ALA A 69 3.14 -10.11 -9.75
C ALA A 69 4.62 -9.82 -10.05
N GLY A 70 5.54 -10.14 -9.14
CA GLY A 70 6.99 -10.00 -9.34
C GLY A 70 7.60 -8.73 -8.75
N TYR A 71 6.81 -7.91 -8.03
CA TYR A 71 7.35 -6.73 -7.35
C TYR A 71 8.10 -7.12 -6.08
N ALA A 72 9.22 -6.43 -5.81
CA ALA A 72 9.84 -6.46 -4.49
C ALA A 72 9.14 -5.43 -3.59
N VAL A 73 8.49 -5.92 -2.52
CA VAL A 73 7.74 -5.08 -1.57
C VAL A 73 8.33 -5.20 -0.17
N ASP A 74 8.77 -4.09 0.39
CA ASP A 74 9.42 -4.02 1.71
C ASP A 74 9.16 -2.68 2.42
N LEU A 75 9.51 -2.62 3.71
CA LEU A 75 9.46 -1.39 4.50
C LEU A 75 10.69 -0.54 4.18
N PHE A 76 10.47 0.68 3.70
CA PHE A 76 11.48 1.72 3.82
C PHE A 76 11.37 2.34 5.22
N TYR A 77 12.46 2.31 5.97
CA TYR A 77 12.57 2.94 7.29
C TYR A 77 13.89 3.69 7.36
N GLN A 78 13.82 4.98 7.63
CA GLN A 78 14.98 5.82 7.86
C GLN A 78 14.73 6.70 9.08
N GLU A 79 15.54 6.52 10.11
CA GLU A 79 15.49 7.34 11.32
C GLU A 79 16.54 8.45 11.23
N SER A 80 16.10 9.70 11.37
CA SER A 80 16.96 10.89 11.39
C SER A 80 16.41 11.84 12.46
N GLN A 81 16.26 13.15 12.18
CA GLN A 81 15.56 14.04 13.11
C GLN A 81 14.06 13.69 13.24
N PHE A 82 13.49 13.10 12.19
CA PHE A 82 12.16 12.51 12.17
C PHE A 82 12.26 11.11 11.53
N VAL A 83 11.32 10.23 11.86
CA VAL A 83 11.20 8.92 11.23
C VAL A 83 10.55 9.08 9.87
N ASP A 84 11.21 8.62 8.81
CA ASP A 84 10.65 8.48 7.46
C ASP A 84 10.32 7.01 7.20
N MET A 85 9.05 6.73 6.95
CA MET A 85 8.53 5.40 6.64
C MET A 85 7.76 5.42 5.34
N ALA A 86 7.93 4.37 4.55
CA ALA A 86 7.17 4.19 3.33
C ALA A 86 6.99 2.71 3.00
N LEU A 87 5.89 2.38 2.32
CA LEU A 87 5.82 1.15 1.55
C LEU A 87 6.70 1.32 0.32
N ARG A 88 7.75 0.51 0.22
CA ARG A 88 8.64 0.49 -0.94
C ARG A 88 8.22 -0.62 -1.89
N VAL A 89 8.02 -0.26 -3.15
CA VAL A 89 7.73 -1.20 -4.23
C VAL A 89 8.75 -1.02 -5.34
N LYS A 90 9.44 -2.10 -5.74
CA LYS A 90 10.45 -2.10 -6.81
C LYS A 90 10.13 -3.11 -7.92
N TRP A 91 10.56 -2.81 -9.14
CA TRP A 91 10.42 -3.65 -10.34
C TRP A 91 11.64 -3.56 -11.25
#